data_AF-A0A7V5PQI6-F1
#
_entry.id   AF-A0A7V5PQI6-F1
#
_cell.length_a   1.000
_cell.length_b   1.000
_cell.length_c   1.000
_cell.angle_alpha   90.00
_cell.angle_beta   90.00
_cell.angle_gamma   90.00
#
_symmetry.space_group_name_H-M   'P 1'
#
loop_
_entity.id
_entity.type
_entity.pdbx_description
1 polymer ?
#
loop_
_entity_poly.entity_id
_entity_poly.type
_entity_poly.pdbx_seq_one_letter_code
_entity_poly.pdbx_strand_id
1 'polypeptide(L)'
;MPAKKIFVFGLSLFVMTLLLTFCSTKTVVMTVMRPAEVNLKNYPKIAFGDFTNPAGRVDRHARDVAEILTARLIATGRFDVVDREHLKTILKEQTLAASGLIDESSAPELGRLLGASALIFGRIQTDHYQEKVSKDKPYKDKKKRTHQRHHRYGTYRFTVAVKIIDVQTGKILTVKEIDVEEKAHTSALDKPAPPIDRQALYKRCLDKVALRFEHLVAPYKQKVRAAFVMDDQLPGAKKAVGLFKAGEWDTGLELLKQEVSKPGLKPEVQAKAFYNLGLAQMYLGQHDQAIVNLKKALSLKPDESRYQKALKQAKAEKEEAERLKEQL
;
A
#
# COMPACT_ATOMS: atom_id res chain seq x y z
N MET A 1 79.64 3.97 -17.95
CA MET A 1 78.53 3.01 -18.21
C MET A 1 78.27 2.23 -16.92
N PRO A 2 77.00 1.93 -16.55
CA PRO A 2 76.12 2.69 -15.65
C PRO A 2 75.99 2.05 -14.25
N ALA A 3 75.94 2.81 -13.15
CA ALA A 3 74.77 3.46 -12.53
C ALA A 3 73.63 2.52 -12.10
N LYS A 4 73.37 2.43 -10.78
CA LYS A 4 72.01 2.30 -10.22
C LYS A 4 71.95 2.90 -8.81
N LYS A 5 71.45 4.14 -8.77
CA LYS A 5 70.90 4.80 -7.59
C LYS A 5 69.58 4.10 -7.24
N ILE A 6 69.33 3.76 -5.98
CA ILE A 6 67.99 3.41 -5.50
C ILE A 6 67.51 4.59 -4.65
N PHE A 7 66.48 5.23 -5.17
CA PHE A 7 65.84 6.43 -4.68
C PHE A 7 64.84 6.05 -3.58
N VAL A 8 64.88 6.80 -2.47
CA VAL A 8 63.87 6.78 -1.41
C VAL A 8 62.57 7.36 -1.98
N PHE A 9 61.48 6.61 -1.93
CA PHE A 9 60.13 7.15 -2.12
C PHE A 9 59.30 6.86 -0.87
N GLY A 10 59.20 7.86 0.00
CA GLY A 10 58.20 7.91 1.06
C GLY A 10 56.84 8.15 0.41
N LEU A 11 56.00 7.11 0.38
CA LEU A 11 54.62 7.22 -0.07
C LEU A 11 53.78 7.79 1.08
N SER A 12 53.62 9.11 1.08
CA SER A 12 52.63 9.82 1.89
C SER A 12 51.23 9.35 1.48
N LEU A 13 50.66 8.43 2.27
CA LEU A 13 49.28 7.97 2.10
C LEU A 13 48.36 9.06 2.65
N PHE A 14 47.96 9.98 1.77
CA PHE A 14 46.93 10.98 2.02
C PHE A 14 45.61 10.24 2.23
N VAL A 15 45.27 9.91 3.49
CA VAL A 15 43.97 9.38 3.87
C VAL A 15 42.97 10.52 3.71
N MET A 16 42.41 10.64 2.51
CA MET A 16 41.24 11.47 2.25
C MET A 16 40.05 10.82 2.96
N THR A 17 39.87 11.17 4.23
CA THR A 17 38.67 10.87 5.01
C THR A 17 37.48 11.47 4.29
N LEU A 18 36.84 10.64 3.45
CA LEU A 18 35.51 10.85 2.92
C LEU A 18 34.57 10.88 4.13
N LEU A 19 34.31 12.09 4.65
CA LEU A 19 33.28 12.35 5.64
C LEU A 19 31.93 12.05 5.00
N LEU A 20 31.55 10.78 4.97
CA LEU A 20 30.17 10.36 4.82
C LEU A 20 29.44 10.95 6.02
N THR A 21 28.83 12.13 5.84
CA THR A 21 27.91 12.71 6.80
C THR A 21 26.73 11.75 6.93
N PHE A 22 26.85 10.81 7.86
CA PHE A 22 25.80 9.89 8.24
C PHE A 22 24.66 10.73 8.83
N CYS A 23 23.74 11.14 7.98
CA CYS A 23 22.50 11.77 8.41
C CYS A 23 21.67 10.72 9.15
N SER A 24 21.89 10.63 10.47
CA SER A 24 21.19 9.71 11.36
C SER A 24 19.70 10.04 11.36
N THR A 25 18.87 9.08 10.97
CA THR A 25 17.41 9.21 11.01
C THR A 25 16.81 8.25 12.04
N LYS A 26 15.69 8.65 12.64
CA LYS A 26 14.86 7.77 13.48
C LYS A 26 13.45 7.74 12.92
N THR A 27 12.92 6.54 12.75
CA THR A 27 11.60 6.34 12.15
C THR A 27 10.54 6.08 13.21
N VAL A 28 9.38 6.70 13.02
CA VAL A 28 8.13 6.40 13.73
C VAL A 28 7.12 5.88 12.71
N VAL A 29 6.36 4.85 13.10
CA VAL A 29 5.23 4.36 12.30
C VAL A 29 3.97 5.06 12.80
N MET A 30 3.31 5.80 11.92
CA MET A 30 2.07 6.52 12.20
C MET A 30 0.93 5.84 11.47
N THR A 31 -0.29 5.94 12.02
CA THR A 31 -1.49 5.47 11.33
C THR A 31 -2.28 6.66 10.85
N VAL A 32 -2.51 6.76 9.56
CA VAL A 32 -3.31 7.82 8.92
C VAL A 32 -4.55 7.21 8.26
N MET A 33 -5.62 7.99 8.17
CA MET A 33 -6.79 7.61 7.38
C MET A 33 -6.56 8.01 5.93
N ARG A 34 -6.88 7.11 5.00
CA ARG A 34 -6.89 7.35 3.56
C ARG A 34 -8.32 7.36 3.06
N PRO A 35 -8.67 8.23 2.10
CA PRO A 35 -9.95 8.15 1.43
C PRO A 35 -10.04 6.86 0.59
N ALA A 36 -11.27 6.44 0.35
CA ALA A 36 -11.61 5.48 -0.70
C ALA A 36 -11.20 6.04 -2.07
N GLU A 37 -10.85 5.16 -3.00
CA GLU A 37 -10.59 5.58 -4.38
C GLU A 37 -11.86 6.14 -5.05
N VAL A 38 -13.03 5.56 -4.76
CA VAL A 38 -14.34 6.00 -5.25
C VAL A 38 -15.17 6.53 -4.08
N ASN A 39 -15.72 7.74 -4.23
CA ASN A 39 -16.63 8.31 -3.24
C ASN A 39 -18.03 7.69 -3.39
N LEU A 40 -18.37 6.77 -2.48
CA LEU A 40 -19.69 6.15 -2.41
C LEU A 40 -20.58 6.70 -1.28
N LYS A 41 -20.25 7.86 -0.70
CA LYS A 41 -21.01 8.46 0.43
C LYS A 41 -22.52 8.58 0.16
N ASN A 42 -22.89 8.92 -1.07
CA ASN A 42 -24.29 9.10 -1.48
C ASN A 42 -24.96 7.81 -1.98
N TYR A 43 -24.34 6.65 -1.76
CA TYR A 43 -24.83 5.35 -2.21
C TYR A 43 -25.00 4.40 -1.01
N PRO A 44 -25.98 4.67 -0.13
CA PRO A 44 -26.09 3.98 1.16
C PRO A 44 -26.45 2.50 1.01
N LYS A 45 -27.13 2.10 -0.06
CA LYS A 45 -27.54 0.72 -0.32
C LYS A 45 -26.89 0.20 -1.59
N ILE A 46 -26.09 -0.86 -1.46
CA ILE A 46 -25.29 -1.43 -2.55
C ILE A 46 -25.67 -2.89 -2.75
N ALA A 47 -25.87 -3.29 -4.00
CA ALA A 47 -26.13 -4.68 -4.37
C ALA A 47 -24.98 -5.27 -5.18
N PHE A 48 -24.76 -6.58 -5.06
CA PHE A 48 -23.78 -7.31 -5.86
C PHE A 48 -24.44 -8.06 -7.01
N GLY A 49 -24.04 -7.77 -8.24
CA GLY A 49 -24.38 -8.55 -9.42
C GLY A 49 -23.51 -9.81 -9.55
N ASP A 50 -23.54 -10.44 -10.73
CA ASP A 50 -22.74 -11.62 -10.97
C ASP A 50 -21.25 -11.32 -11.13
N PHE A 51 -20.44 -12.23 -10.61
CA PHE A 51 -19.02 -12.31 -10.87
C PHE A 51 -18.79 -13.43 -11.88
N THR A 52 -18.00 -13.18 -12.90
CA THR A 52 -17.78 -14.13 -14.00
C THR A 52 -16.31 -14.44 -14.20
N ASN A 53 -16.01 -15.59 -14.79
CA ASN A 53 -14.69 -15.93 -15.27
C ASN A 53 -14.45 -15.39 -16.70
N PRO A 54 -13.27 -15.58 -17.30
CA PRO A 54 -13.00 -15.12 -18.66
C PRO A 54 -13.94 -15.72 -19.74
N ALA A 55 -14.58 -16.85 -19.47
CA ALA A 55 -15.60 -17.44 -20.36
C ALA A 55 -17.00 -16.87 -20.15
N GLY A 56 -17.17 -15.87 -19.26
CA GLY A 56 -18.48 -15.28 -18.94
C GLY A 56 -19.36 -16.16 -18.05
N ARG A 57 -18.80 -17.16 -17.37
CA ARG A 57 -19.55 -18.11 -16.54
C ARG A 57 -19.27 -17.88 -15.05
N VAL A 58 -20.25 -18.21 -14.21
CA VAL A 58 -20.11 -18.16 -12.74
C VAL A 58 -19.59 -19.51 -12.23
N ASP A 59 -18.27 -19.64 -12.15
CA ASP A 59 -17.61 -20.80 -11.56
C ASP A 59 -17.39 -20.65 -10.05
N ARG A 60 -16.63 -21.58 -9.44
CA ARG A 60 -16.32 -21.54 -8.01
C ARG A 60 -15.51 -20.30 -7.64
N HIS A 61 -14.46 -19.98 -8.39
CA HIS A 61 -13.59 -18.85 -8.04
C HIS A 61 -14.33 -17.51 -8.19
N ALA A 62 -15.25 -17.40 -9.15
CA ALA A 62 -16.10 -16.23 -9.28
C ALA A 62 -17.02 -16.05 -8.06
N ARG A 63 -17.55 -17.15 -7.49
CA ARG A 63 -18.32 -17.12 -6.24
C ARG A 63 -17.46 -16.77 -5.04
N ASP A 64 -16.28 -17.38 -4.92
CA ASP A 64 -15.33 -17.09 -3.83
C ASP A 64 -14.97 -15.58 -3.80
N VAL A 65 -14.81 -14.95 -4.98
CA VAL A 65 -14.62 -13.50 -5.09
C VAL A 65 -15.86 -12.73 -4.66
N ALA A 66 -17.05 -13.05 -5.17
CA ALA A 66 -18.27 -12.35 -4.80
C ALA A 66 -18.52 -12.40 -3.27
N GLU A 67 -18.33 -13.57 -2.67
CA GLU A 67 -18.50 -13.81 -1.24
C GLU A 67 -17.52 -12.98 -0.40
N ILE A 68 -16.22 -13.03 -0.72
CA ILE A 68 -15.22 -12.29 0.06
C ILE A 68 -15.38 -10.77 -0.08
N LEU A 69 -15.77 -10.26 -1.26
CA LEU A 69 -16.02 -8.84 -1.46
C LEU A 69 -17.30 -8.38 -0.73
N THR A 70 -18.36 -9.20 -0.75
CA THR A 70 -19.60 -8.93 -0.01
C THR A 70 -19.34 -8.85 1.49
N ALA A 71 -18.66 -9.86 2.03
CA ALA A 71 -18.28 -9.88 3.45
C ALA A 71 -17.41 -8.67 3.82
N ARG A 72 -16.48 -8.28 2.93
CA ARG A 72 -15.62 -7.12 3.16
C ARG A 72 -16.38 -5.80 3.15
N LEU A 73 -17.34 -5.64 2.23
CA LEU A 73 -18.18 -4.45 2.17
C LEU A 73 -19.04 -4.32 3.43
N ILE A 74 -19.66 -5.41 3.88
CA ILE A 74 -20.44 -5.46 5.12
C ILE A 74 -19.56 -5.09 6.33
N ALA A 75 -18.34 -5.64 6.40
CA ALA A 75 -17.41 -5.38 7.49
C ALA A 75 -16.98 -3.91 7.61
N THR A 76 -17.15 -3.10 6.55
CA THR A 76 -16.92 -1.64 6.64
C THR A 76 -17.96 -0.95 7.54
N GLY A 77 -19.16 -1.52 7.70
CA GLY A 77 -20.27 -0.92 8.44
C GLY A 77 -20.83 0.37 7.82
N ARG A 78 -20.50 0.67 6.55
CA ARG A 78 -20.88 1.95 5.90
C ARG A 78 -22.07 1.84 4.95
N PHE A 79 -22.45 0.62 4.57
CA PHE A 79 -23.42 0.38 3.51
C PHE A 79 -24.42 -0.70 3.92
N ASP A 80 -25.67 -0.52 3.51
CA ASP A 80 -26.67 -1.59 3.47
C ASP A 80 -26.38 -2.47 2.26
N VAL A 81 -25.90 -3.69 2.50
CA VAL A 81 -25.51 -4.59 1.43
C VAL A 81 -26.62 -5.58 1.14
N VAL A 82 -27.06 -5.63 -0.12
CA VAL A 82 -27.99 -6.66 -0.59
C VAL A 82 -27.19 -7.81 -1.20
N ASP A 83 -27.27 -8.96 -0.56
CA ASP A 83 -26.58 -10.18 -1.00
C ASP A 83 -27.28 -10.84 -2.20
N ARG A 84 -26.49 -11.52 -3.02
CA ARG A 84 -26.85 -12.19 -4.27
C ARG A 84 -27.94 -13.25 -4.10
N GLU A 85 -27.96 -14.01 -3.01
CA GLU A 85 -28.99 -15.04 -2.80
C GLU A 85 -30.38 -14.42 -2.59
N HIS A 86 -30.42 -13.25 -1.96
CA HIS A 86 -31.65 -12.47 -1.85
C HIS A 86 -32.10 -11.95 -3.23
N LEU A 87 -31.15 -11.53 -4.07
CA LEU A 87 -31.43 -11.08 -5.45
C LEU A 87 -32.09 -12.19 -6.28
N LYS A 88 -31.56 -13.41 -6.23
CA LYS A 88 -32.10 -14.54 -6.99
C LYS A 88 -33.54 -14.88 -6.59
N THR A 89 -33.89 -14.68 -5.32
CA THR A 89 -35.24 -14.95 -4.81
C THR A 89 -36.23 -13.95 -5.39
N ILE A 90 -35.92 -12.64 -5.28
CA ILE A 90 -36.73 -11.55 -5.85
C ILE A 90 -36.90 -11.72 -7.37
N LEU A 91 -35.84 -12.13 -8.07
CA LEU A 91 -35.89 -12.28 -9.53
C LEU A 91 -36.65 -13.52 -10.01
N LYS A 92 -36.65 -14.61 -9.24
CA LYS A 92 -37.51 -15.76 -9.50
C LYS A 92 -38.98 -15.39 -9.38
N GLU A 93 -39.33 -14.53 -8.43
CA GLU A 93 -40.70 -14.06 -8.19
C GLU A 93 -41.22 -13.14 -9.31
N GLN A 94 -40.33 -12.41 -10.01
CA GLN A 94 -40.69 -11.46 -11.05
C GLN A 94 -40.65 -12.03 -12.49
N THR A 95 -40.37 -13.32 -12.70
CA THR A 95 -40.29 -13.96 -14.05
C THR A 95 -39.37 -13.26 -15.07
N LEU A 96 -38.36 -12.49 -14.61
CA LEU A 96 -37.50 -11.65 -15.47
C LEU A 96 -36.19 -12.32 -15.95
N ALA A 97 -35.88 -13.55 -15.53
CA ALA A 97 -34.55 -14.15 -15.77
C ALA A 97 -34.57 -15.27 -16.83
N ALA A 98 -34.72 -14.92 -18.11
CA ALA A 98 -34.60 -15.90 -19.20
C ALA A 98 -33.18 -16.49 -19.35
N SER A 99 -32.14 -15.77 -18.89
CA SER A 99 -30.73 -16.21 -18.92
C SER A 99 -30.19 -16.71 -17.57
N GLY A 100 -30.88 -16.41 -16.46
CA GLY A 100 -30.41 -16.67 -15.09
C GLY A 100 -29.15 -15.89 -14.65
N LEU A 101 -28.56 -15.07 -15.54
CA LEU A 101 -27.41 -14.22 -15.28
C LEU A 101 -27.84 -12.76 -15.17
N ILE A 102 -27.37 -12.10 -14.12
CA ILE A 102 -27.57 -10.67 -13.88
C ILE A 102 -26.40 -9.95 -14.55
N ASP A 103 -26.65 -9.36 -15.72
CA ASP A 103 -25.64 -8.62 -16.47
C ASP A 103 -25.73 -7.11 -16.27
N GLU A 104 -24.72 -6.39 -16.77
CA GLU A 104 -24.59 -4.95 -16.61
C GLU A 104 -25.69 -4.15 -17.31
N SER A 105 -26.29 -4.70 -18.37
CA SER A 105 -27.31 -4.01 -19.17
C SER A 105 -28.63 -3.86 -18.43
N SER A 106 -28.90 -4.79 -17.51
CA SER A 106 -30.08 -4.80 -16.64
C SER A 106 -29.87 -4.03 -15.32
N ALA A 107 -28.68 -3.45 -15.09
CA ALA A 107 -28.33 -2.83 -13.82
C ALA A 107 -29.33 -1.75 -13.33
N PRO A 108 -29.79 -0.78 -14.15
CA PRO A 108 -30.74 0.23 -13.67
C PRO A 108 -32.09 -0.36 -13.24
N GLU A 109 -32.58 -1.36 -13.97
CA GLU A 109 -33.84 -2.02 -13.66
C GLU A 109 -33.73 -2.85 -12.38
N LEU A 110 -32.69 -3.67 -12.30
CA LEU A 110 -32.43 -4.52 -11.14
C LEU A 110 -32.20 -3.69 -9.87
N GLY A 111 -31.39 -2.64 -9.96
CA GLY A 111 -31.14 -1.80 -8.81
C GLY A 111 -32.42 -1.14 -8.29
N ARG A 112 -33.33 -0.69 -9.16
CA ARG A 112 -34.63 -0.13 -8.76
C ARG A 112 -35.50 -1.16 -8.04
N LEU A 113 -35.55 -2.40 -8.53
CA LEU A 113 -36.28 -3.49 -7.87
C LEU A 113 -35.75 -3.76 -6.46
N LEU A 114 -34.45 -3.63 -6.27
CA LEU A 114 -33.77 -3.90 -5.00
C LEU A 114 -33.73 -2.70 -4.05
N GLY A 115 -34.14 -1.52 -4.55
CA GLY A 115 -33.90 -0.24 -3.89
C GLY A 115 -32.41 0.06 -3.69
N ALA A 116 -31.52 -0.56 -4.47
CA ALA A 116 -30.10 -0.29 -4.42
C ALA A 116 -29.78 1.02 -5.16
N SER A 117 -28.86 1.79 -4.60
CA SER A 117 -28.35 3.03 -5.20
C SER A 117 -27.17 2.78 -6.14
N ALA A 118 -26.40 1.71 -5.90
CA ALA A 118 -25.33 1.26 -6.76
C ALA A 118 -25.31 -0.27 -6.90
N LEU A 119 -24.79 -0.74 -8.02
CA LEU A 119 -24.53 -2.16 -8.30
C LEU A 119 -23.05 -2.41 -8.54
N ILE A 120 -22.55 -3.51 -7.99
CA ILE A 120 -21.17 -3.96 -8.17
C ILE A 120 -21.16 -5.26 -8.99
N PHE A 121 -20.46 -5.24 -10.12
CA PHE A 121 -20.21 -6.41 -10.96
C PHE A 121 -18.73 -6.75 -10.96
N GLY A 122 -18.40 -8.00 -11.28
CA GLY A 122 -17.00 -8.38 -11.42
C GLY A 122 -16.69 -9.42 -12.49
N ARG A 123 -15.45 -9.39 -12.95
CA ARG A 123 -14.94 -10.34 -13.92
C ARG A 123 -13.51 -10.71 -13.59
N ILE A 124 -13.26 -11.99 -13.38
CA ILE A 124 -11.92 -12.55 -13.31
C ILE A 124 -11.34 -12.49 -14.73
N GLN A 125 -10.23 -11.79 -14.88
CA GLN A 125 -9.48 -11.69 -16.13
C GLN A 125 -8.34 -12.70 -16.18
N THR A 126 -7.63 -12.86 -15.06
CA THR A 126 -6.51 -13.80 -14.92
C THR A 126 -6.73 -14.65 -13.68
N ASP A 127 -6.61 -15.96 -13.85
CA ASP A 127 -6.55 -16.93 -12.76
C ASP A 127 -5.51 -17.99 -13.12
N HIS A 128 -4.25 -17.68 -12.79
CA HIS A 128 -3.13 -18.44 -13.31
C HIS A 128 -2.11 -18.78 -12.24
N TYR A 129 -1.77 -20.06 -12.18
CA TYR A 129 -0.76 -20.61 -11.29
C TYR A 129 0.34 -21.29 -12.11
N GLN A 130 1.58 -21.04 -11.73
CA GLN A 130 2.75 -21.68 -12.32
C GLN A 130 3.76 -22.10 -11.25
N GLU A 131 4.45 -23.20 -11.48
CA GLU A 131 5.61 -23.62 -10.71
C GLU A 131 6.87 -23.68 -11.58
N LYS A 132 8.01 -23.33 -10.99
CA LYS A 132 9.34 -23.49 -11.59
C LYS A 132 10.25 -24.23 -10.63
N VAL A 133 10.97 -25.22 -11.14
CA VAL A 133 11.98 -25.98 -10.38
C VAL A 133 13.37 -25.56 -10.85
N SER A 134 14.29 -25.35 -9.92
CA SER A 134 15.70 -25.10 -10.21
C SER A 134 16.61 -25.86 -9.24
N LYS A 135 17.90 -25.90 -9.55
CA LYS A 135 18.91 -26.57 -8.71
C LYS A 135 20.16 -25.72 -8.63
N ASP A 136 20.80 -25.71 -7.47
CA ASP A 136 22.11 -25.10 -7.29
C ASP A 136 23.21 -25.93 -7.97
N LYS A 137 24.39 -25.34 -8.15
CA LYS A 137 25.58 -26.12 -8.54
C LYS A 137 25.90 -27.15 -7.44
N PRO A 138 26.20 -28.41 -7.78
CA PRO A 138 26.61 -29.39 -6.78
C PRO A 138 27.89 -28.97 -6.05
N TYR A 139 28.00 -29.29 -4.76
CA TYR A 139 29.20 -29.09 -3.95
C TYR A 139 29.58 -30.38 -3.21
N LYS A 140 30.84 -30.52 -2.79
CA LYS A 140 31.30 -31.69 -2.01
C LYS A 140 31.45 -31.34 -0.54
N ASP A 141 31.00 -32.23 0.35
CA ASP A 141 31.27 -32.11 1.78
C ASP A 141 32.70 -32.56 2.15
N LYS A 142 33.05 -32.46 3.44
CA LYS A 142 34.35 -32.92 3.98
C LYS A 142 34.61 -34.42 3.78
N LYS A 143 33.56 -35.22 3.57
CA LYS A 143 33.62 -36.67 3.28
C LYS A 143 33.60 -36.96 1.77
N LYS A 144 33.81 -35.93 0.93
CA LYS A 144 33.76 -36.00 -0.54
C LYS A 144 32.40 -36.43 -1.12
N ARG A 145 31.32 -36.38 -0.33
CA ARG A 145 29.96 -36.66 -0.80
C ARG A 145 29.42 -35.43 -1.53
N THR A 146 28.80 -35.66 -2.68
CA THR A 146 28.20 -34.60 -3.48
C THR A 146 26.82 -34.26 -2.93
N HIS A 147 26.58 -32.97 -2.74
CA HIS A 147 25.31 -32.41 -2.31
C HIS A 147 24.80 -31.40 -3.35
N GLN A 148 23.49 -31.37 -3.57
CA GLN A 148 22.83 -30.42 -4.45
C GLN A 148 21.52 -29.94 -3.82
N ARG A 149 21.31 -28.63 -3.77
CA ARG A 149 20.03 -28.07 -3.33
C ARG A 149 19.08 -27.93 -4.50
N HIS A 150 17.85 -28.39 -4.31
CA HIS A 150 16.74 -28.23 -5.24
C HIS A 150 15.81 -27.15 -4.70
N HIS A 151 15.29 -26.32 -5.59
CA HIS A 151 14.36 -25.24 -5.29
C HIS A 151 13.10 -25.42 -6.11
N ARG A 152 11.95 -25.05 -5.52
CA ARG A 152 10.68 -24.92 -6.24
C ARG A 152 10.06 -23.57 -5.89
N TYR A 153 9.68 -22.82 -6.91
CA TYR A 153 9.06 -21.50 -6.81
C TYR A 153 7.66 -21.58 -7.41
N GLY A 154 6.64 -21.26 -6.62
CA GLY A 154 5.26 -21.16 -7.07
C GLY A 154 4.86 -19.70 -7.17
N THR A 155 4.19 -19.32 -8.25
CA THR A 155 3.63 -17.99 -8.47
C THR A 155 2.16 -18.13 -8.85
N TYR A 156 1.29 -17.42 -8.14
CA TYR A 156 -0.13 -17.30 -8.46
C TYR A 156 -0.42 -15.84 -8.82
N ARG A 157 -0.94 -15.61 -10.03
CA ARG A 157 -1.43 -14.30 -10.46
C ARG A 157 -2.95 -14.37 -10.62
N PHE A 158 -3.63 -13.42 -10.00
CA PHE A 158 -5.09 -13.34 -10.00
C PHE A 158 -5.51 -11.90 -10.25
N THR A 159 -6.35 -11.68 -11.27
CA THR A 159 -6.78 -10.34 -11.69
C THR A 159 -8.29 -10.29 -11.77
N VAL A 160 -8.91 -9.37 -11.03
CA VAL A 160 -10.35 -9.15 -11.02
C VAL A 160 -10.63 -7.72 -11.46
N ALA A 161 -11.43 -7.55 -12.51
CA ALA A 161 -12.04 -6.28 -12.86
C ALA A 161 -13.33 -6.11 -12.06
N VAL A 162 -13.45 -5.01 -11.33
CA VAL A 162 -14.65 -4.63 -10.58
C VAL A 162 -15.26 -3.41 -11.25
N LYS A 163 -16.57 -3.45 -11.50
CA LYS A 163 -17.33 -2.34 -12.09
C LYS A 163 -18.41 -1.91 -11.12
N ILE A 164 -18.52 -0.61 -10.89
CA ILE A 164 -19.57 -0.01 -10.04
C ILE A 164 -20.44 0.87 -10.91
N ILE A 165 -21.76 0.68 -10.84
CA ILE A 165 -22.75 1.36 -11.67
C ILE A 165 -23.75 2.08 -10.76
N ASP A 166 -24.02 3.34 -11.05
CA ASP A 166 -25.13 4.11 -10.47
C ASP A 166 -26.45 3.59 -11.05
N VAL A 167 -27.35 3.16 -10.16
CA VAL A 167 -28.65 2.58 -10.55
C VAL A 167 -29.60 3.63 -11.12
N GLN A 168 -29.57 4.85 -10.59
CA GLN A 168 -30.49 5.92 -10.98
C GLN A 168 -30.17 6.41 -12.39
N THR A 169 -28.89 6.56 -12.71
CA THR A 169 -28.44 7.13 -14.00
C THR A 169 -27.98 6.07 -15.00
N GLY A 170 -27.69 4.84 -14.55
CA GLY A 170 -27.02 3.82 -15.35
C GLY A 170 -25.55 4.12 -15.65
N LYS A 171 -24.99 5.19 -15.08
CA LYS A 171 -23.62 5.62 -15.33
C LYS A 171 -22.64 4.69 -14.61
N ILE A 172 -21.58 4.29 -15.31
CA ILE A 172 -20.44 3.61 -14.70
C ILE A 172 -19.69 4.60 -13.81
N LEU A 173 -19.67 4.36 -12.50
CA LEU A 173 -18.92 5.14 -11.52
C LEU A 173 -17.43 4.82 -11.58
N THR A 174 -17.09 3.54 -11.75
CA THR A 174 -15.70 3.11 -11.93
C THR A 174 -15.61 1.74 -12.61
N VAL A 175 -14.47 1.50 -13.25
CA VAL A 175 -13.97 0.17 -13.58
C VAL A 175 -12.55 0.08 -13.03
N LYS A 176 -12.31 -0.86 -12.11
CA LYS A 176 -11.02 -1.03 -11.46
C LYS A 176 -10.51 -2.45 -11.66
N GLU A 177 -9.31 -2.57 -12.23
CA GLU A 177 -8.58 -3.83 -12.26
C GLU A 177 -7.75 -3.99 -10.99
N ILE A 178 -7.97 -5.12 -10.30
CA ILE A 178 -7.27 -5.51 -9.09
C ILE A 178 -6.36 -6.69 -9.44
N ASP A 179 -5.10 -6.40 -9.76
CA ASP A 179 -4.09 -7.40 -10.15
C ASP A 179 -3.17 -7.77 -8.98
N VAL A 180 -3.27 -9.01 -8.50
CA VAL A 180 -2.51 -9.50 -7.35
C VAL A 180 -1.59 -10.65 -7.74
N GLU A 181 -0.43 -10.70 -7.09
CA GLU A 181 0.53 -11.78 -7.22
C GLU A 181 0.94 -12.28 -5.83
N GLU A 182 1.01 -13.60 -5.71
CA GLU A 182 1.47 -14.33 -4.54
C GLU A 182 2.55 -15.33 -4.94
N LYS A 183 3.57 -15.46 -4.09
CA LYS A 183 4.73 -16.32 -4.33
C LYS A 183 5.01 -17.20 -3.12
N ALA A 184 5.55 -18.38 -3.37
CA ALA A 184 6.08 -19.26 -2.34
C ALA A 184 7.30 -20.02 -2.85
N HIS A 185 8.16 -20.42 -1.92
CA HIS A 185 9.40 -21.11 -2.20
C HIS A 185 9.60 -22.27 -1.23
N THR A 186 10.00 -23.42 -1.76
CA THR A 186 10.48 -24.56 -0.98
C THR A 186 11.85 -24.99 -1.48
N SER A 187 12.64 -25.61 -0.61
CA SER A 187 13.91 -26.22 -1.02
C SER A 187 14.17 -27.51 -0.27
N ALA A 188 14.97 -28.37 -0.87
CA ALA A 188 15.46 -29.59 -0.24
C ALA A 188 16.90 -29.89 -0.67
N LEU A 189 17.66 -30.52 0.22
CA LEU A 189 19.01 -31.00 -0.08
C LEU A 189 18.90 -32.45 -0.60
N ASP A 190 19.55 -32.72 -1.73
CA ASP A 190 19.73 -34.04 -2.34
C ASP A 190 18.44 -34.78 -2.72
N LYS A 191 17.31 -34.06 -2.76
CA LYS A 191 16.01 -34.58 -3.18
C LYS A 191 15.16 -33.47 -3.80
N PRO A 192 14.13 -33.81 -4.60
CA PRO A 192 13.23 -32.82 -5.16
C PRO A 192 12.62 -31.92 -4.08
N ALA A 193 12.54 -30.62 -4.36
CA ALA A 193 11.87 -29.67 -3.48
C ALA A 193 10.36 -30.01 -3.37
N PRO A 194 9.78 -29.98 -2.15
CA PRO A 194 8.37 -30.23 -1.92
C PRO A 194 7.47 -29.35 -2.81
N PRO A 195 6.28 -29.84 -3.25
CA PRO A 195 5.34 -29.03 -4.02
C PRO A 195 4.87 -27.80 -3.25
N ILE A 196 4.50 -26.73 -3.96
CA ILE A 196 3.95 -25.53 -3.34
C ILE A 196 2.45 -25.73 -3.12
N ASP A 197 1.94 -25.28 -1.98
CA ASP A 197 0.50 -25.25 -1.72
C ASP A 197 -0.17 -24.16 -2.59
N ARG A 198 -0.74 -24.59 -3.72
CA ARG A 198 -1.50 -23.74 -4.64
C ARG A 198 -2.71 -23.09 -3.97
N GLN A 199 -3.42 -23.81 -3.10
CA GLN A 199 -4.64 -23.31 -2.46
C GLN A 199 -4.30 -22.21 -1.46
N ALA A 200 -3.20 -22.34 -0.72
CA ALA A 200 -2.73 -21.30 0.19
C ALA A 200 -2.34 -20.02 -0.57
N LEU A 201 -1.71 -20.14 -1.75
CA LEU A 201 -1.42 -18.98 -2.61
C LEU A 201 -2.70 -18.32 -3.12
N TYR A 202 -3.66 -19.13 -3.60
CA TYR A 202 -4.95 -18.63 -4.08
C TYR A 202 -5.70 -17.85 -2.98
N LYS A 203 -5.78 -18.40 -1.77
CA LYS A 203 -6.41 -17.72 -0.62
C LYS A 203 -5.75 -16.37 -0.32
N ARG A 204 -4.41 -16.31 -0.32
CA ARG A 204 -3.70 -15.03 -0.15
C ARG A 204 -3.97 -14.03 -1.27
N CYS A 205 -4.17 -14.50 -2.51
CA CYS A 205 -4.64 -13.64 -3.60
C CYS A 205 -6.04 -13.09 -3.31
N LEU A 206 -6.99 -13.92 -2.88
CA LEU A 206 -8.34 -13.48 -2.50
C LEU A 206 -8.29 -12.42 -1.38
N ASP A 207 -7.50 -12.64 -0.33
CA ASP A 207 -7.34 -11.68 0.77
C ASP A 207 -6.82 -10.33 0.26
N LYS A 208 -5.84 -10.35 -0.66
CA LYS A 208 -5.30 -9.13 -1.29
C LYS A 208 -6.32 -8.45 -2.20
N VAL A 209 -7.15 -9.20 -2.92
CA VAL A 209 -8.24 -8.65 -3.74
C VAL A 209 -9.25 -7.97 -2.84
N ALA A 210 -9.69 -8.62 -1.76
CA ALA A 210 -10.62 -8.06 -0.80
C ALA A 210 -10.08 -6.78 -0.13
N LEU A 211 -8.82 -6.78 0.28
CA LEU A 211 -8.18 -5.59 0.86
C LEU A 211 -8.14 -4.41 -0.13
N ARG A 212 -7.79 -4.67 -1.39
CA ARG A 212 -7.76 -3.61 -2.42
C ARG A 212 -9.15 -3.12 -2.79
N PHE A 213 -10.14 -4.01 -2.80
CA PHE A 213 -11.53 -3.64 -2.98
C PHE A 213 -12.04 -2.79 -1.81
N GLU A 214 -11.70 -3.12 -0.57
CA GLU A 214 -12.01 -2.28 0.61
C GLU A 214 -11.49 -0.85 0.41
N HIS A 215 -10.22 -0.71 -0.01
CA HIS A 215 -9.62 0.61 -0.30
C HIS A 215 -10.27 1.33 -1.49
N LEU A 216 -10.88 0.59 -2.43
CA LEU A 216 -11.61 1.18 -3.55
C LEU A 216 -12.91 1.86 -3.07
N VAL A 217 -13.60 1.27 -2.10
CA VAL A 217 -14.98 1.64 -1.75
C VAL A 217 -15.12 2.31 -0.38
N ALA A 218 -14.13 2.19 0.50
CA ALA A 218 -14.19 2.74 1.86
C ALA A 218 -12.86 3.36 2.31
N PRO A 219 -12.90 4.44 3.11
CA PRO A 219 -11.74 4.95 3.81
C PRO A 219 -11.09 3.89 4.69
N TYR A 220 -9.76 3.90 4.74
CA TYR A 220 -8.99 2.84 5.41
C TYR A 220 -7.80 3.41 6.20
N LYS A 221 -7.37 2.65 7.21
CA LYS A 221 -6.18 2.98 8.01
C LYS A 221 -4.94 2.51 7.28
N GLN A 222 -3.99 3.41 7.05
CA GLN A 222 -2.68 3.09 6.48
C GLN A 222 -1.56 3.43 7.46
N LYS A 223 -0.63 2.49 7.63
CA LYS A 223 0.62 2.73 8.36
C LYS A 223 1.62 3.44 7.46
N VAL A 224 2.09 4.62 7.87
CA VAL A 224 3.11 5.43 7.18
C VAL A 224 4.35 5.55 8.05
N ARG A 225 5.51 5.73 7.41
CA ARG A 225 6.81 5.87 8.10
C ARG A 225 7.27 7.32 8.07
N ALA A 226 7.36 7.95 9.23
CA ALA A 226 7.93 9.28 9.40
C ALA A 226 9.40 9.16 9.81
N ALA A 227 10.32 9.58 8.95
CA ALA A 227 11.77 9.52 9.20
C ALA A 227 12.30 10.89 9.68
N PHE A 228 12.39 11.07 10.99
CA PHE A 228 12.91 12.28 11.62
C PHE A 228 14.44 12.32 11.54
N VAL A 229 14.99 13.50 11.30
CA VAL A 229 16.44 13.73 11.20
C VAL A 229 17.00 14.07 12.57
N MET A 230 18.09 13.42 12.95
CA MET A 230 18.79 13.70 14.19
C MET A 230 19.92 14.69 13.95
N ASP A 231 20.18 15.53 14.95
CA ASP A 231 21.34 16.42 15.02
C ASP A 231 21.66 16.65 16.50
N ASP A 232 22.94 16.77 16.86
CA ASP A 232 23.36 16.94 18.26
C ASP A 232 22.90 18.29 18.82
N GLN A 233 22.71 19.30 17.96
CA GLN A 233 22.12 20.59 18.33
C GLN A 233 20.57 20.53 18.44
N LEU A 234 19.98 19.40 18.02
CA LEU A 234 18.54 19.12 18.07
C LEU A 234 18.22 17.89 18.97
N PRO A 235 18.53 17.94 20.28
CA PRO A 235 18.25 16.84 21.21
C PRO A 235 16.75 16.58 21.44
N GLY A 236 15.89 17.58 21.17
CA GLY A 236 14.44 17.49 21.23
C GLY A 236 13.88 16.55 20.17
N ALA A 237 14.48 16.45 18.98
CA ALA A 237 14.05 15.52 17.94
C ALA A 237 14.06 14.06 18.41
N LYS A 238 15.10 13.64 19.14
CA LYS A 238 15.20 12.28 19.69
C LYS A 238 14.13 12.03 20.76
N LYS A 239 13.89 13.02 21.63
CA LYS A 239 12.85 12.95 22.68
C LYS A 239 11.44 12.91 22.07
N ALA A 240 11.17 13.77 21.09
CA ALA A 240 9.92 13.80 20.34
C ALA A 240 9.62 12.45 19.69
N VAL A 241 10.60 11.82 19.04
CA VAL A 241 10.44 10.45 18.50
C VAL A 241 10.09 9.43 19.58
N GLY A 242 10.64 9.55 20.78
CA GLY A 242 10.27 8.71 21.92
C GLY A 242 8.80 8.90 22.32
N LEU A 243 8.37 10.16 22.45
CA LEU A 243 6.99 10.53 22.77
C LEU A 243 6.01 10.07 21.70
N PHE A 244 6.33 10.25 20.42
CA PHE A 244 5.52 9.76 19.30
C PHE A 244 5.34 8.24 19.32
N LYS A 245 6.37 7.49 19.72
CA LYS A 245 6.26 6.02 19.90
C LYS A 245 5.40 5.65 21.10
N ALA A 246 5.34 6.51 22.12
CA ALA A 246 4.45 6.36 23.27
C ALA A 246 3.03 6.88 23.01
N GLY A 247 2.77 7.51 21.86
CA GLY A 247 1.48 8.11 21.52
C GLY A 247 1.27 9.55 22.04
N GLU A 248 2.30 10.14 22.67
CA GLU A 248 2.27 11.52 23.18
C GLU A 248 2.60 12.53 22.08
N TRP A 249 1.67 12.70 21.14
CA TRP A 249 1.88 13.51 19.94
C TRP A 249 2.00 15.00 20.22
N ASP A 250 1.14 15.56 21.08
CA ASP A 250 1.13 16.99 21.38
C ASP A 250 2.42 17.42 22.07
N THR A 251 2.85 16.67 23.09
CA THR A 251 4.12 16.91 23.81
C THR A 251 5.32 16.79 22.85
N GLY A 252 5.33 15.77 21.99
CA GLY A 252 6.39 15.60 20.99
C GLY A 252 6.42 16.75 19.97
N LEU A 253 5.27 17.23 19.54
CA LEU A 253 5.15 18.36 18.62
C LEU A 253 5.65 19.66 19.25
N GLU A 254 5.33 19.88 20.53
CA GLU A 254 5.79 21.07 21.27
C GLU A 254 7.32 21.10 21.40
N LEU A 255 7.95 19.95 21.66
CA LEU A 255 9.42 19.85 21.63
C LEU A 255 10.00 20.25 20.27
N LEU A 256 9.39 19.81 19.16
CA LEU A 256 9.86 20.17 17.82
C LEU A 256 9.67 21.67 17.52
N LYS A 257 8.59 22.30 18.01
CA LYS A 257 8.40 23.76 17.89
C LYS A 257 9.50 24.53 18.63
N GLN A 258 9.83 24.12 19.86
CA GLN A 258 10.91 24.72 20.63
C GLN A 258 12.26 24.64 19.89
N GLU A 259 12.53 23.55 19.19
CA GLU A 259 13.76 23.39 18.40
C GLU A 259 13.88 24.36 17.24
N VAL A 260 12.76 24.65 16.57
CA VAL A 260 12.72 25.62 15.47
C VAL A 260 12.99 27.05 15.97
N SER A 261 12.62 27.35 17.21
CA SER A 261 12.82 28.66 17.84
C SER A 261 14.21 28.88 18.45
N LYS A 262 15.11 27.88 18.43
CA LYS A 262 16.45 28.02 19.04
C LYS A 262 17.31 29.05 18.29
N PRO A 263 17.85 30.06 18.97
CA PRO A 263 18.77 31.02 18.35
C PRO A 263 20.14 30.39 18.07
N GLY A 264 20.89 30.97 17.14
CA GLY A 264 22.29 30.59 16.87
C GLY A 264 22.50 29.28 16.10
N LEU A 265 21.44 28.62 15.63
CA LEU A 265 21.57 27.42 14.81
C LEU A 265 22.12 27.76 13.42
N LYS A 266 23.06 26.92 12.94
CA LYS A 266 23.50 26.99 11.53
C LYS A 266 22.31 26.75 10.59
N PRO A 267 22.26 27.37 9.40
CA PRO A 267 21.15 27.21 8.45
C PRO A 267 20.79 25.75 8.15
N GLU A 268 21.80 24.88 7.99
CA GLU A 268 21.60 23.44 7.75
C GLU A 268 20.91 22.71 8.91
N VAL A 269 21.22 23.10 10.15
CA VAL A 269 20.62 22.51 11.36
C VAL A 269 19.21 23.06 11.55
N GLN A 270 19.02 24.36 11.33
CA GLN A 270 17.70 24.99 11.35
C GLN A 270 16.78 24.35 10.30
N ALA A 271 17.31 24.00 9.12
CA ALA A 271 16.56 23.28 8.09
C ALA A 271 16.05 21.92 8.58
N LYS A 272 16.86 21.16 9.33
CA LYS A 272 16.46 19.87 9.93
C LYS A 272 15.35 20.04 10.97
N ALA A 273 15.42 21.10 11.79
CA ALA A 273 14.39 21.40 12.78
C ALA A 273 13.03 21.69 12.10
N PHE A 274 13.02 22.58 11.11
CA PHE A 274 11.82 22.88 10.32
C PHE A 274 11.28 21.64 9.59
N TYR A 275 12.16 20.81 9.06
CA TYR A 275 11.76 19.55 8.43
C TYR A 275 11.07 18.60 9.42
N ASN A 276 11.65 18.39 10.60
CA ASN A 276 11.08 17.50 11.61
C ASN A 276 9.71 17.99 12.07
N LEU A 277 9.59 19.29 12.36
CA LEU A 277 8.31 19.89 12.74
C LEU A 277 7.28 19.72 11.63
N GLY A 278 7.63 20.06 10.39
CA GLY A 278 6.73 19.93 9.25
C GLY A 278 6.31 18.48 8.99
N LEU A 279 7.22 17.51 9.18
CA LEU A 279 6.91 16.09 9.03
C LEU A 279 5.93 15.59 10.11
N ALA A 280 6.08 16.02 11.36
CA ALA A 280 5.13 15.69 12.42
C ALA A 280 3.76 16.32 12.14
N GLN A 281 3.72 17.61 11.81
CA GLN A 281 2.48 18.32 11.49
C GLN A 281 1.72 17.69 10.32
N MET A 282 2.43 17.25 9.29
CA MET A 282 1.87 16.61 8.11
C MET A 282 1.01 15.41 8.48
N TYR A 283 1.54 14.49 9.30
CA TYR A 283 0.82 13.28 9.67
C TYR A 283 -0.13 13.44 10.87
N LEU A 284 -0.08 14.59 11.55
CA LEU A 284 -1.06 15.00 12.57
C LEU A 284 -2.25 15.79 11.96
N GLY A 285 -2.33 15.89 10.63
CA GLY A 285 -3.42 16.59 9.94
C GLY A 285 -3.25 18.11 9.86
N GLN A 286 -2.17 18.67 10.38
CA GLN A 286 -1.84 20.10 10.34
C GLN A 286 -1.15 20.48 9.01
N HIS A 287 -1.77 20.11 7.88
CA HIS A 287 -1.13 20.13 6.56
C HIS A 287 -0.65 21.52 6.11
N ASP A 288 -1.41 22.58 6.41
CA ASP A 288 -1.01 23.94 6.04
C ASP A 288 0.26 24.39 6.76
N GLN A 289 0.33 24.14 8.06
CA GLN A 289 1.52 24.43 8.87
C GLN A 289 2.71 23.58 8.42
N ALA A 290 2.46 22.30 8.11
CA ALA A 290 3.47 21.40 7.58
C ALA A 290 4.10 21.94 6.29
N ILE A 291 3.28 22.39 5.34
CA ILE A 291 3.74 22.97 4.07
C ILE A 291 4.59 24.22 4.32
N VAL A 292 4.17 25.10 5.23
CA VAL A 292 4.94 26.31 5.61
C VAL A 292 6.31 25.93 6.16
N ASN A 293 6.37 25.02 7.13
CA ASN A 293 7.63 24.60 7.74
C ASN A 293 8.54 23.84 6.77
N LEU A 294 7.99 22.98 5.90
CA LEU A 294 8.76 22.27 4.89
C LEU A 294 9.30 23.20 3.80
N LYS A 295 8.54 24.24 3.40
CA LYS A 295 9.06 25.30 2.52
C LYS A 295 10.22 26.05 3.19
N LYS A 296 10.12 26.34 4.49
CA LYS A 296 11.21 26.99 5.23
C LYS A 296 12.46 26.11 5.30
N ALA A 297 12.31 24.82 5.60
CA ALA A 297 13.40 23.84 5.55
C ALA A 297 14.09 23.81 4.19
N LEU A 298 13.31 23.79 3.10
CA LEU A 298 13.85 23.79 1.74
C LEU A 298 14.53 25.12 1.38
N SER A 299 14.02 26.26 1.83
CA SER A 299 14.67 27.56 1.59
C SER A 299 16.05 27.67 2.24
N LEU A 300 16.26 26.98 3.37
CA LEU A 300 17.53 26.92 4.08
C LEU A 300 18.52 25.90 3.50
N LYS A 301 18.01 24.87 2.81
CA LYS A 301 18.82 23.86 2.12
C LYS A 301 18.11 23.39 0.82
N PRO A 302 18.23 24.15 -0.29
CA PRO A 302 17.44 23.93 -1.51
C PRO A 302 17.68 22.58 -2.20
N ASP A 303 18.90 22.05 -2.13
CA ASP A 303 19.30 20.82 -2.82
C ASP A 303 18.97 19.54 -2.03
N GLU A 304 18.30 19.65 -0.89
CA GLU A 304 17.95 18.49 -0.06
C GLU A 304 16.72 17.76 -0.61
N SER A 305 16.96 16.69 -1.37
CA SER A 305 15.92 15.84 -1.97
C SER A 305 14.88 15.36 -0.95
N ARG A 306 15.28 15.10 0.31
CA ARG A 306 14.35 14.71 1.38
C ARG A 306 13.28 15.77 1.64
N TYR A 307 13.66 17.05 1.65
CA TYR A 307 12.75 18.15 1.95
C TYR A 307 11.81 18.41 0.78
N GLN A 308 12.31 18.32 -0.45
CA GLN A 308 11.49 18.39 -1.66
C GLN A 308 10.42 17.28 -1.69
N LYS A 309 10.82 16.03 -1.40
CA LYS A 309 9.90 14.89 -1.31
C LYS A 309 8.86 15.07 -0.22
N ALA A 310 9.26 15.53 0.97
CA ALA A 310 8.32 15.76 2.07
C ALA A 310 7.35 16.91 1.77
N LEU A 311 7.79 17.99 1.14
CA LEU A 311 6.90 19.08 0.73
C LEU A 311 5.88 18.61 -0.32
N LYS A 312 6.31 17.80 -1.30
CA LYS A 312 5.40 17.16 -2.25
C LYS A 312 4.40 16.25 -1.53
N GLN A 313 4.88 15.44 -0.59
CA GLN A 313 4.01 14.58 0.22
C GLN A 313 3.01 15.39 1.02
N ALA A 314 3.40 16.48 1.69
CA ALA A 314 2.50 17.28 2.51
C ALA A 314 1.35 17.90 1.73
N LYS A 315 1.59 18.29 0.47
CA LYS A 315 0.52 18.75 -0.43
C LYS A 315 -0.44 17.61 -0.80
N ALA A 316 0.09 16.45 -1.14
CA ALA A 316 -0.72 15.27 -1.42
C ALA A 316 -1.54 14.83 -0.19
N GLU A 317 -0.94 14.83 1.01
CA GLU A 317 -1.65 14.54 2.26
C GLU A 317 -2.80 15.52 2.52
N LYS A 318 -2.59 16.82 2.20
CA LYS A 318 -3.66 17.83 2.27
C LYS A 318 -4.82 17.48 1.34
N GLU A 319 -4.52 17.17 0.08
CA GLU A 319 -5.53 16.80 -0.93
C GLU A 319 -6.29 15.53 -0.52
N GLU A 320 -5.58 14.51 -0.06
CA GLU A 320 -6.17 13.26 0.44
C GLU A 320 -7.06 13.48 1.68
N ALA A 321 -6.69 14.42 2.56
CA ALA A 321 -7.50 14.77 3.72
C ALA A 321 -8.78 15.52 3.36
N GLU A 322 -8.77 16.38 2.35
CA GLU A 322 -9.99 17.02 1.85
C GLU A 322 -10.91 15.99 1.19
N ARG A 323 -10.36 15.09 0.34
CA ARG A 323 -11.12 13.95 -0.23
C ARG A 323 -11.73 13.07 0.86
N LEU A 324 -11.00 12.84 1.95
CA LEU A 324 -11.50 12.06 3.08
C LEU A 324 -12.68 12.76 3.76
N LYS A 325 -12.61 14.08 3.98
CA LYS A 325 -13.74 14.86 4.56
C LYS A 325 -14.99 14.78 3.70
N GLU A 326 -14.84 14.78 2.37
CA GLU A 326 -15.98 14.62 1.45
C GLU A 326 -16.64 13.23 1.55
N GLN A 327 -15.90 12.23 2.00
CA GLN A 327 -16.35 10.84 2.08
C GLN A 327 -16.93 10.45 3.43
N LEU A 328 -16.50 11.09 4.52
CA LEU A 328 -17.00 10.87 5.88
C LEU A 328 -18.36 11.55 6.08
#